data_AF-A0A447N5K2-F1
#
_entry.id   AF-A0A447N5K2-F1
#
_cell.length_a   1.000
_cell.length_b   1.000
_cell.length_c   1.000
_cell.angle_alpha   90.00
_cell.angle_beta   90.00
_cell.angle_gamma   90.00
#
_symmetry.space_group_name_H-M   'P 1'
#
loop_
_entity.id
_entity.type
_entity.pdbx_description
1 polymer ?
#
loop_
_entity_poly.entity_id
_entity_poly.type
_entity_poly.pdbx_seq_one_letter_code
_entity_poly.pdbx_strand_id
1 'polypeptide(L)'
;MVRARLHKVTGLTLRDAGMNAEALAQFQRAMQLDRNAGVRKEIERLERALKPKAEAPPRKTTKPRTRKPVARPAAKRGRPPKAVKTAG
;
A
#
# COMPACT_ATOMS: atom_id res chain seq x y z
N MET A 1 8.68 -23.80 3.18
CA MET A 1 8.17 -22.68 2.34
C MET A 1 6.65 -22.72 2.10
N VAL A 2 6.07 -23.79 1.52
CA VAL A 2 4.63 -23.85 1.21
C VAL A 2 3.73 -23.70 2.45
N ARG A 3 4.07 -24.37 3.56
CA ARG A 3 3.32 -24.27 4.84
C ARG A 3 3.25 -22.84 5.39
N ALA A 4 4.31 -22.05 5.26
CA ALA A 4 4.31 -20.66 5.73
C ALA A 4 3.38 -19.75 4.91
N ARG A 5 3.30 -19.97 3.59
CA ARG A 5 2.36 -19.26 2.71
C ARG A 5 0.91 -19.61 3.06
N LEU A 6 0.62 -20.87 3.37
CA LEU A 6 -0.70 -21.30 3.83
C LEU A 6 -1.12 -20.51 5.07
N HIS A 7 -0.29 -20.53 6.13
CA HIS A 7 -0.58 -19.80 7.36
C HIS A 7 -0.75 -18.30 7.14
N LYS A 8 -0.02 -17.71 6.18
CA LYS A 8 -0.23 -16.30 5.79
C LYS A 8 -1.62 -16.07 5.19
N VAL A 9 -2.05 -16.91 4.25
CA VAL A 9 -3.38 -16.78 3.63
C VAL A 9 -4.48 -17.00 4.67
N THR A 10 -4.36 -18.03 5.51
CA THR A 10 -5.30 -18.30 6.59
C THR A 10 -5.38 -17.16 7.61
N GLY A 11 -4.24 -16.55 7.96
CA GLY A 11 -4.23 -15.36 8.84
C GLY A 11 -4.95 -14.16 8.23
N LEU A 12 -4.86 -13.97 6.91
CA LEU A 12 -5.59 -12.91 6.20
C LEU A 12 -7.11 -13.18 6.19
N THR A 13 -7.53 -14.42 5.90
CA THR A 13 -8.96 -14.77 5.93
C THR A 13 -9.56 -14.61 7.32
N LEU A 14 -8.83 -14.98 8.38
CA LEU A 14 -9.28 -14.82 9.77
C LEU A 14 -9.39 -13.35 10.18
N ARG A 15 -8.47 -12.50 9.69
CA ARG A 15 -8.54 -11.05 9.91
C ARG A 15 -9.80 -10.46 9.26
N ASP A 16 -10.12 -10.88 8.04
CA ASP A 16 -11.32 -10.40 7.34
C ASP A 16 -12.61 -10.90 8.02
N ALA A 17 -12.57 -12.05 8.70
CA ALA A 17 -13.64 -12.54 9.59
C ALA A 17 -13.69 -11.84 10.97
N GLY A 18 -12.79 -10.90 11.27
CA GLY A 18 -12.72 -10.21 12.56
C GLY A 18 -12.08 -11.00 13.70
N MET A 19 -11.58 -12.21 13.42
CA MET A 19 -10.96 -13.12 14.39
C MET A 19 -9.47 -12.78 14.59
N ASN A 20 -9.20 -11.58 15.11
CA ASN A 20 -7.85 -11.02 15.22
C ASN A 20 -6.91 -11.87 16.08
N ALA A 21 -7.42 -12.51 17.14
CA ALA A 21 -6.62 -13.37 18.02
C ALA A 21 -6.14 -14.64 17.31
N GLU A 22 -7.03 -15.30 16.55
CA GLU A 22 -6.67 -16.49 15.78
C GLU A 22 -5.75 -16.15 14.60
N ALA A 23 -5.99 -15.02 13.94
CA ALA A 23 -5.13 -14.53 12.88
C ALA A 23 -3.68 -14.34 13.37
N LEU A 24 -3.50 -13.79 14.58
CA LEU A 24 -2.20 -13.61 15.19
C LEU A 24 -1.48 -14.95 15.41
N ALA A 25 -2.18 -15.97 15.92
CA ALA A 25 -1.62 -17.30 16.10
C ALA A 25 -1.16 -17.93 14.77
N GLN A 26 -1.91 -17.74 13.68
CA GLN A 26 -1.51 -18.22 12.36
C GLN A 26 -0.27 -17.50 11.84
N PHE A 27 -0.18 -16.18 12.01
CA PHE A 27 1.02 -15.43 11.60
C PHE A 27 2.25 -15.76 12.44
N GLN A 28 2.10 -16.05 13.74
CA GLN A 28 3.20 -16.54 14.56
C GLN A 28 3.72 -17.90 14.07
N ARG A 29 2.83 -18.84 13.72
CA ARG A 29 3.22 -20.12 13.11
C ARG A 29 3.91 -19.92 11.76
N ALA A 30 3.42 -18.99 10.94
CA ALA A 30 4.07 -18.63 9.68
C ALA A 30 5.50 -18.09 9.91
N MET A 31 5.69 -17.23 10.91
CA MET A 31 7.00 -16.64 11.26
C MET A 31 8.00 -17.68 11.76
N GLN A 32 7.54 -18.66 12.53
CA GLN A 32 8.39 -19.76 13.00
C GLN A 32 8.90 -20.62 11.85
N LEU A 33 8.06 -20.88 10.85
CA LEU A 33 8.40 -21.69 9.69
C LEU A 33 9.23 -20.94 8.65
N ASP A 34 8.95 -19.65 8.45
CA ASP A 34 9.64 -18.80 7.48
C ASP A 34 9.66 -17.35 7.96
N ARG A 35 10.83 -16.91 8.40
CA ARG A 35 11.05 -15.53 8.86
C ARG A 35 10.90 -14.50 7.72
N ASN A 36 10.98 -14.95 6.46
CA ASN A 36 10.87 -14.11 5.26
C ASN A 36 9.46 -14.12 4.65
N ALA A 37 8.48 -14.80 5.27
CA ALA A 37 7.10 -14.83 4.80
C ALA A 37 6.42 -13.43 4.77
N GLY A 38 7.05 -12.41 5.37
CA GLY A 38 6.54 -11.04 5.41
C GLY A 38 5.22 -10.98 6.18
N VAL A 39 5.19 -11.60 7.35
CA VAL A 39 4.06 -11.63 8.31
C VAL A 39 4.31 -10.75 9.54
N ARG A 40 5.51 -10.16 9.65
CA ARG A 40 5.93 -9.38 10.82
C ARG A 40 5.13 -8.08 10.97
N LYS A 41 4.81 -7.41 9.86
CA LYS A 41 4.00 -6.18 9.87
C LYS A 41 2.53 -6.48 10.19
N GLU A 42 2.07 -7.65 9.79
CA GLU A 42 0.73 -8.17 10.02
C GLU A 42 0.53 -8.47 11.50
N ILE A 43 1.52 -9.12 12.15
CA ILE A 43 1.55 -9.31 13.60
C ILE A 43 1.51 -7.96 14.32
N GLU A 44 2.39 -7.02 13.99
CA GLU A 44 2.43 -5.71 14.64
C GLU A 44 1.10 -4.95 14.49
N ARG A 45 0.49 -4.99 13.29
CA ARG A 45 -0.81 -4.38 13.03
C ARG A 45 -1.92 -5.03 13.85
N LEU A 46 -1.93 -6.36 13.96
CA LEU A 46 -2.93 -7.09 14.75
C LEU A 46 -2.75 -6.84 16.25
N GLU A 47 -1.52 -6.83 16.77
CA GLU A 47 -1.25 -6.49 18.17
C GLU A 47 -1.70 -5.07 18.51
N ARG A 48 -1.47 -4.12 17.59
CA ARG A 48 -1.99 -2.75 17.68
C ARG A 48 -3.51 -2.66 17.53
N ALA A 49 -4.17 -3.64 16.91
CA ALA A 49 -5.63 -3.68 16.74
C ALA A 49 -6.34 -4.47 17.85
N LEU A 50 -5.63 -5.34 18.57
CA LEU A 50 -6.10 -6.07 19.75
C LEU A 50 -5.95 -5.26 21.05
N LYS A 51 -4.91 -4.42 21.15
CA LYS A 51 -4.68 -3.53 22.31
C LYS A 51 -5.52 -2.23 22.39
N PRO A 52 -6.16 -1.69 21.33
CA PRO A 52 -7.12 -0.61 21.48
C PRO A 52 -8.46 -1.24 21.84
N LYS A 53 -8.79 -1.16 23.12
CA LYS A 53 -10.13 -1.45 23.60
C LYS A 53 -11.08 -0.45 22.89
N ALA A 54 -12.03 -1.00 22.13
CA ALA A 54 -13.13 -0.31 21.45
C ALA A 54 -12.79 0.49 20.16
N GLU A 55 -13.57 0.16 19.12
CA GLU A 55 -14.03 1.07 18.07
C GLU A 55 -13.00 1.57 17.04
N ALA A 56 -12.92 0.88 15.89
CA ALA A 56 -12.74 1.59 14.63
C ALA A 56 -13.24 0.74 13.42
N PRO A 57 -14.32 1.15 12.75
CA PRO A 57 -14.85 0.53 11.53
C PRO A 57 -13.85 0.67 10.36
N PRO A 58 -14.02 -0.11 9.27
CA PRO A 58 -12.97 -0.33 8.28
C PRO A 58 -12.58 1.01 7.64
N ARG A 59 -11.32 1.44 7.84
CA ARG A 59 -10.78 2.56 7.08
C ARG A 59 -10.57 2.13 5.64
N LYS A 60 -11.67 2.31 4.90
CA LYS A 60 -11.81 2.76 3.51
C LYS A 60 -10.46 2.99 2.82
N THR A 61 -10.31 2.24 1.73
CA THR A 61 -9.79 2.70 0.44
C THR A 61 -8.44 3.43 0.46
N THR A 62 -7.44 2.72 -0.08
CA THR A 62 -6.56 3.24 -1.13
C THR A 62 -6.82 4.69 -1.51
N LYS A 63 -6.13 5.63 -0.85
CA LYS A 63 -5.90 6.95 -1.43
C LYS A 63 -4.68 6.81 -2.34
N PRO A 64 -4.82 6.86 -3.67
CA PRO A 64 -3.66 7.00 -4.53
C PRO A 64 -2.99 8.32 -4.16
N ARG A 65 -1.68 8.26 -3.93
CA ARG A 65 -0.79 9.40 -3.73
C ARG A 65 -1.07 10.43 -4.81
N THR A 66 -1.69 11.54 -4.46
CA THR A 66 -1.90 12.69 -5.35
C THR A 66 -0.52 13.19 -5.80
N ARG A 67 -0.14 12.86 -7.04
CA ARG A 67 0.91 13.58 -7.74
C ARG A 67 0.41 15.00 -7.94
N LYS A 68 1.09 15.98 -7.34
CA LYS A 68 0.89 17.40 -7.58
C LYS A 68 1.09 17.65 -9.09
N PRO A 69 0.08 18.09 -9.86
CA PRO A 69 0.33 18.60 -11.19
C PRO A 69 0.96 19.98 -10.98
N VAL A 70 2.29 20.07 -11.09
CA VAL A 70 2.92 21.38 -11.23
C VAL A 70 2.44 21.92 -12.56
N ALA A 71 1.62 22.96 -12.44
CA ALA A 71 1.10 23.76 -13.50
C ALA A 71 2.18 24.07 -14.53
N ARG A 72 1.85 23.87 -15.81
CA ARG A 72 2.49 24.62 -16.89
C ARG A 72 2.33 26.12 -16.57
N PRO A 73 3.40 26.92 -16.47
CA PRO A 73 3.31 28.33 -16.79
C PRO A 73 3.51 28.46 -18.30
N ALA A 74 2.57 29.10 -18.95
CA ALA A 74 2.75 29.65 -20.28
C ALA A 74 3.96 30.60 -20.32
N ALA A 75 4.46 30.84 -21.54
CA ALA A 75 5.52 31.77 -21.92
C ALA A 75 6.96 31.24 -21.86
N LYS A 76 7.38 30.57 -22.94
CA LYS A 76 8.61 30.99 -23.63
C LYS A 76 8.35 30.96 -25.13
N ARG A 77 8.28 32.16 -25.72
CA ARG A 77 8.19 32.45 -27.15
C ARG A 77 9.34 31.74 -27.86
N GLY A 78 9.06 30.56 -28.41
CA GLY A 78 10.01 29.73 -29.14
C GLY A 78 9.54 29.50 -30.57
N ARG A 79 9.40 30.58 -31.35
CA ARG A 79 9.38 30.56 -32.81
C ARG A 79 9.71 31.96 -33.31
N PRO A 80 10.94 32.24 -33.77
CA PRO A 80 11.14 33.38 -34.66
C PRO A 80 10.38 33.11 -35.98
N PRO A 81 9.65 34.09 -36.54
CA PRO A 81 9.02 33.92 -37.85
C PRO A 81 10.10 33.74 -38.92
N LYS A 82 9.85 32.80 -39.84
CA LYS A 82 10.71 32.50 -40.98
C LYS A 82 10.80 33.75 -41.88
N ALA A 83 12.01 34.27 -42.10
CA ALA A 83 12.24 35.43 -42.96
C ALA A 83 11.73 35.15 -44.38
N VAL A 84 10.83 36.00 -44.86
CA VAL A 84 10.35 36.02 -46.24
C VAL A 84 11.43 36.72 -47.07
N LYS A 85 12.11 36.00 -47.96
CA LYS A 85 12.98 36.61 -48.96
C LYS A 85 12.10 37.20 -50.05
N THR A 86 12.08 38.52 -50.17
CA THR A 86 11.55 39.24 -51.33
C THR A 86 12.73 39.91 -52.05
N ALA A 87 12.62 39.92 -53.38
CA ALA A 87 13.58 40.26 -54.41
C ALA A 87 14.50 41.49 -54.21
N GLY A 88 15.70 41.37 -54.80
CA GLY A 88 16.65 42.41 -55.17
C GLY A 88 17.66 41.81 -56.13
#